data_AF-A0A7C5C117-F1
#
_entry.id   AF-A0A7C5C117-F1
#
_cell.length_a   1.000
_cell.length_b   1.000
_cell.length_c   1.000
_cell.angle_alpha   90.00
_cell.angle_beta   90.00
_cell.angle_gamma   90.00
#
_symmetry.space_group_name_H-M   'P 1'
#
loop_
_entity.id
_entity.type
_entity.pdbx_description
1 polymer ?
#
loop_
_entity_poly.entity_id
_entity_poly.type
_entity_poly.pdbx_seq_one_letter_code
_entity_poly.pdbx_strand_id
1 'polypeptide(L)'
;MDHGRKKFIVNLSLWTVLFVALGSLVGCAGAAERLKPPVSTAALRIGDIEKVVGDDPLKALYLLSVFKRIYGTDQGETTQSLSLTAKNNLKDRLAGAIRDKQWVMAASYARSLSAIGIQETEMPDEAALALLEAKALLDKGETLGAFLAAVRSDRLRPLGAEDSQLFLKKAVEARQRRTAGYFLRAALRAGVSVDPGTRTFAEGKDSAEAMIKGVATVWVDRGIKIEKGRGFPDIIIGSAFFVDASGLLITNYHVISSEVDPKYNGYSKMYIRMGDSTSPRIPAKVIGWDQAMDLAVIKAEIQPEYVFSVVDGVVPQIGETVLAIGSPAGLEKTVTSGIVSALGRRLLPIGDVIQIDAAVNHGNSGGPVIDSENRLVGVVFAGITQFQGLNFAVPAERLAAALPAMLRGGKVERPWLGLVLSEERDNPAIVYVAPQTPASEQRVVEGTTITRLGGQEVPQGSVNRITALQDLLFYRRPGELVTLDTSDGGHYLLLTAVRPPVPLLEAAKRDTKERMAAPLYGLILSPSFGGPLDPQYLVKKVVRGSVADEAGFSENDSLSIGGFRLDEDNGVAYLDITVKKRRMGYLETSMRLPALLDSPDTL
;
A
#
# COMPACT_ATOMS: atom_id res chain seq x y z
N MET A 1 -2.47 56.32 -60.57
CA MET A 1 -1.57 57.03 -59.65
C MET A 1 -2.06 56.78 -58.23
N ASP A 2 -1.22 56.08 -57.46
CA ASP A 2 -1.08 56.02 -56.00
C ASP A 2 -2.30 56.20 -55.07
N HIS A 3 -2.63 55.16 -54.30
CA HIS A 3 -3.42 55.24 -53.07
C HIS A 3 -2.65 54.50 -51.96
N GLY A 4 -2.20 55.29 -50.97
CA GLY A 4 -1.18 54.92 -50.00
C GLY A 4 -1.57 53.83 -48.99
N ARG A 5 -0.60 52.97 -48.71
CA ARG A 5 -0.53 52.18 -47.47
C ARG A 5 0.48 52.84 -46.52
N LYS A 6 0.00 53.55 -45.49
CA LYS A 6 0.83 53.92 -44.34
C LYS A 6 1.22 52.65 -43.58
N LYS A 7 2.47 52.21 -43.69
CA LYS A 7 3.07 51.23 -42.78
C LYS A 7 3.33 51.93 -41.44
N PHE A 8 2.57 51.59 -40.40
CA PHE A 8 2.96 51.86 -39.03
C PHE A 8 4.13 50.92 -38.69
N ILE A 9 5.36 51.43 -38.74
CA ILE A 9 6.51 50.76 -38.14
C ILE A 9 6.54 51.18 -36.68
N VAL A 10 6.16 50.27 -35.79
CA VAL A 10 6.36 50.48 -34.35
C VAL A 10 7.86 50.33 -34.09
N ASN A 11 8.56 51.46 -33.95
CA ASN A 11 9.94 51.48 -33.45
C ASN A 11 9.88 51.13 -31.95
N LEU A 12 9.97 49.84 -31.60
CA LEU A 12 10.25 49.45 -30.22
C LEU A 12 11.68 49.91 -29.91
N SER A 13 11.83 50.76 -28.89
CA SER A 13 13.15 51.16 -28.43
C SER A 13 13.95 49.94 -27.97
N LEU A 14 15.28 49.97 -28.13
CA LEU A 14 16.18 48.91 -27.66
C LEU A 14 15.92 48.58 -26.17
N TRP A 15 15.57 49.60 -25.39
CA TRP A 15 15.17 49.49 -23.98
C TRP A 15 13.87 48.72 -23.76
N THR A 16 12.88 48.86 -24.64
CA THR A 16 11.62 48.10 -24.57
C THR A 16 11.85 46.63 -24.89
N VAL A 17 12.69 46.33 -25.89
CA VAL A 17 13.09 44.94 -26.20
C VAL A 17 13.90 44.34 -25.05
N LEU A 18 14.81 45.11 -24.45
CA LEU A 18 15.60 44.68 -23.29
C LEU A 18 14.71 44.43 -22.06
N PHE A 19 13.74 45.30 -21.76
CA PHE A 19 12.81 45.13 -20.64
C PHE A 19 11.87 43.95 -20.83
N VAL A 20 11.35 43.74 -22.05
CA VAL A 20 10.52 42.58 -22.37
C VAL A 20 11.33 41.29 -22.27
N ALA A 21 12.58 41.26 -22.76
CA ALA A 21 13.47 40.11 -22.64
C ALA A 21 13.87 39.83 -21.18
N LEU A 22 14.19 40.85 -20.38
CA LEU A 22 14.49 40.69 -18.95
C LEU A 22 13.28 40.19 -18.17
N GLY A 23 12.10 40.78 -18.40
CA GLY A 23 10.87 40.39 -17.72
C GLY A 23 10.43 38.95 -18.04
N SER A 24 10.63 38.50 -19.27
CA SER A 24 10.32 37.13 -19.71
C SER A 24 11.36 36.10 -19.23
N LEU A 25 12.63 36.47 -19.11
CA LEU A 25 13.66 35.65 -18.43
C LEU A 25 13.36 35.50 -16.93
N VAL A 26 12.96 36.58 -16.25
CA VAL A 26 12.57 36.56 -14.83
C VAL A 26 11.32 35.71 -14.61
N GLY A 27 10.32 35.79 -15.49
CA GLY A 27 9.12 34.97 -15.41
C GLY A 27 9.38 33.47 -15.60
N CYS A 28 10.22 33.10 -16.57
CA CYS A 28 10.62 31.69 -16.77
C CYS A 28 11.43 31.15 -15.57
N ALA A 29 12.33 31.98 -15.00
CA ALA A 29 13.05 31.63 -13.78
C ALA A 29 12.11 31.43 -12.57
N GLY A 30 11.07 32.26 -12.43
CA GLY A 30 10.05 32.11 -11.40
C GLY A 30 9.23 30.82 -11.55
N ALA A 31 8.84 30.47 -12.78
CA ALA A 31 8.16 29.21 -13.08
C ALA A 31 9.07 27.99 -12.78
N ALA A 32 10.34 28.08 -13.14
CA ALA A 32 11.33 27.02 -12.89
C ALA A 32 11.55 26.81 -11.39
N GLU A 33 11.64 27.89 -10.60
CA GLU A 33 11.83 27.80 -9.15
C GLU A 33 10.67 27.10 -8.45
N ARG A 34 9.42 27.36 -8.86
CA ARG A 34 8.23 26.70 -8.31
C ARG A 34 8.15 25.20 -8.61
N LEU A 35 8.85 24.73 -9.65
CA LEU A 35 8.92 23.32 -10.02
C LEU A 35 10.07 22.58 -9.31
N LYS A 36 11.01 23.29 -8.67
CA LYS A 36 12.09 22.66 -7.93
C LYS A 36 11.56 22.02 -6.64
N PRO A 37 12.00 20.80 -6.31
CA PRO A 37 11.72 20.21 -5.00
C PRO A 37 12.19 21.15 -3.89
N PRO A 38 11.43 21.31 -2.80
CA PRO A 38 11.90 22.05 -1.64
C PRO A 38 13.13 21.35 -1.07
N VAL A 39 14.25 22.06 -1.03
CA VAL A 39 15.50 21.53 -0.47
C VAL A 39 15.41 21.65 1.05
N SER A 40 15.66 20.55 1.77
CA SER A 40 15.82 20.62 3.23
C SER A 40 16.93 21.62 3.56
N THR A 41 16.61 22.68 4.28
CA THR A 41 17.55 23.76 4.64
C THR A 41 18.52 23.35 5.74
N ALA A 42 18.33 22.19 6.37
CA ALA A 42 19.25 21.64 7.36
C ALA A 42 20.38 20.89 6.65
N ALA A 43 21.57 21.50 6.60
CA ALA A 43 22.77 20.79 6.16
C ALA A 43 23.09 19.67 7.16
N LEU A 44 22.98 18.41 6.71
CA LEU A 44 23.36 17.24 7.50
C LEU A 44 24.84 17.35 7.91
N ARG A 45 25.13 17.29 9.21
CA ARG A 45 26.49 17.35 9.76
C ARG A 45 26.93 15.97 10.23
N ILE A 46 28.24 15.75 10.22
CA ILE A 46 28.82 14.50 10.75
C ILE A 46 28.44 14.27 12.22
N GLY A 47 28.38 15.34 13.02
CA GLY A 47 27.95 15.29 14.42
C GLY A 47 26.49 14.89 14.63
N ASP A 48 25.63 14.97 13.60
CA ASP A 48 24.27 14.43 13.68
C ASP A 48 24.27 12.90 13.57
N ILE A 49 25.25 12.34 12.84
CA ILE A 49 25.46 10.89 12.68
C ILE A 49 26.10 10.31 13.95
N GLU A 50 27.09 11.00 14.52
CA GLU A 50 27.75 10.61 15.78
C GLU A 50 26.76 10.44 16.93
N LYS A 51 25.71 11.27 16.99
CA LYS A 51 24.67 11.20 18.02
C LYS A 51 23.78 9.97 17.91
N VAL A 52 23.61 9.41 16.71
CA VAL A 52 22.67 8.29 16.48
C VAL A 52 23.36 6.94 16.29
N VAL A 53 24.68 6.90 16.03
CA VAL A 53 25.40 5.67 15.70
C VAL A 53 25.32 4.57 16.77
N GLY A 54 25.20 4.96 18.05
CA GLY A 54 25.00 4.02 19.17
C GLY A 54 23.56 3.54 19.30
N ASP A 55 22.60 4.47 19.19
CA ASP A 55 21.19 4.22 19.52
C ASP A 55 20.36 3.69 18.34
N ASP A 56 20.73 4.04 17.11
CA ASP A 56 20.04 3.67 15.89
C ASP A 56 21.04 3.44 14.74
N PRO A 57 21.64 2.22 14.67
CA PRO A 57 22.62 1.92 13.65
C PRO A 57 22.02 1.93 12.22
N LEU A 58 20.73 1.65 12.07
CA LEU A 58 20.05 1.68 10.75
C LEU A 58 19.97 3.11 10.25
N LYS A 59 19.52 4.04 11.09
CA LYS A 59 19.50 5.47 10.76
C LYS A 59 20.89 6.02 10.55
N ALA A 60 21.89 5.60 11.33
CA ALA A 60 23.27 6.02 11.13
C ALA A 60 23.82 5.61 9.76
N LEU A 61 23.61 4.35 9.35
CA LEU A 61 24.00 3.85 8.02
C LEU A 61 23.29 4.60 6.89
N TYR A 62 22.00 4.85 7.07
CA TYR A 62 21.22 5.65 6.15
C TYR A 62 21.77 7.08 6.03
N LEU A 63 21.97 7.79 7.14
CA LEU A 63 22.49 9.17 7.15
C LEU A 63 23.91 9.24 6.57
N LEU A 64 24.76 8.24 6.78
CA LEU A 64 26.07 8.15 6.12
C LEU A 64 25.93 8.07 4.59
N SER A 65 24.97 7.29 4.09
CA SER A 65 24.69 7.23 2.65
C SER A 65 24.14 8.54 2.09
N VAL A 66 23.26 9.23 2.83
CA VAL A 66 22.78 10.59 2.49
C VAL A 66 23.94 11.58 2.48
N PHE A 67 24.80 11.54 3.50
CA PHE A 67 25.98 12.42 3.60
C PHE A 67 26.89 12.25 2.39
N LYS A 68 27.22 11.01 2.03
CA LYS A 68 28.01 10.69 0.83
C LYS A 68 27.36 11.24 -0.44
N ARG A 69 26.04 11.13 -0.57
CA ARG A 69 25.28 11.64 -1.73
C ARG A 69 25.32 13.17 -1.83
N ILE A 70 25.29 13.87 -0.70
CA ILE A 70 25.30 15.34 -0.63
C ILE A 70 26.70 15.90 -0.92
N TYR A 71 27.74 15.34 -0.30
CA TYR A 71 29.10 15.91 -0.30
C TYR A 71 30.07 15.22 -1.27
N GLY A 72 29.69 14.08 -1.86
CA GLY A 72 30.50 13.34 -2.83
C GLY A 72 31.73 12.66 -2.25
N THR A 73 31.86 12.58 -0.92
CA THR A 73 33.02 11.99 -0.24
C THR A 73 32.60 10.79 0.62
N ASP A 74 33.40 9.72 0.53
CA ASP A 74 33.23 8.50 1.32
C ASP A 74 34.45 8.25 2.25
N GLN A 75 35.33 9.25 2.38
CA GLN A 75 36.75 8.99 2.67
C GLN A 75 37.34 9.92 3.75
N GLY A 76 36.60 10.17 4.82
CA GLY A 76 37.21 10.57 6.08
C GLY A 76 37.39 9.33 6.97
N GLU A 77 38.47 9.26 7.75
CA GLU A 77 38.63 8.22 8.79
C GLU A 77 37.40 8.17 9.72
N THR A 78 36.80 9.33 9.99
CA THR A 78 35.58 9.46 10.80
C THR A 78 34.37 8.76 10.18
N THR A 79 34.06 8.98 8.90
CA THR A 79 32.88 8.36 8.25
C THR A 79 33.04 6.85 8.14
N GLN A 80 34.25 6.37 7.90
CA GLN A 80 34.57 4.94 7.87
C GLN A 80 34.43 4.31 9.26
N SER A 81 34.95 4.97 10.30
CA SER A 81 34.81 4.53 11.69
C SER A 81 33.35 4.46 12.14
N LEU A 82 32.55 5.48 11.81
CA LEU A 82 31.10 5.49 12.11
C LEU A 82 30.36 4.37 11.34
N SER A 83 30.69 4.15 10.07
CA SER A 83 30.10 3.07 9.27
C SER A 83 30.39 1.70 9.87
N LEU A 84 31.65 1.45 10.26
CA LEU A 84 32.06 0.20 10.89
C LEU A 84 31.35 -0.01 12.24
N THR A 85 31.29 1.04 13.05
CA THR A 85 30.58 1.03 14.34
C THR A 85 29.11 0.69 14.16
N ALA A 86 28.42 1.36 13.23
CA ALA A 86 27.01 1.09 12.95
C ALA A 86 26.77 -0.33 12.44
N LYS A 87 27.65 -0.85 11.56
CA LYS A 87 27.58 -2.24 11.06
C LYS A 87 27.72 -3.25 12.20
N ASN A 88 28.69 -3.07 13.09
CA ASN A 88 28.89 -3.95 14.24
C ASN A 88 27.69 -3.89 15.20
N ASN A 89 27.24 -2.69 15.55
CA ASN A 89 26.04 -2.50 16.38
C ASN A 89 24.80 -3.17 15.77
N LEU A 90 24.64 -3.14 14.44
CA LEU A 90 23.54 -3.81 13.76
C LEU A 90 23.63 -5.34 13.85
N LYS A 91 24.84 -5.92 13.73
CA LYS A 91 25.07 -7.36 13.95
C LYS A 91 24.74 -7.77 15.38
N ASP A 92 25.16 -6.98 16.36
CA ASP A 92 24.85 -7.21 17.77
C ASP A 92 23.35 -7.14 18.05
N ARG A 93 22.64 -6.20 17.40
CA ARG A 93 21.18 -6.11 17.47
C ARG A 93 20.47 -7.29 16.83
N LEU A 94 20.98 -7.83 15.73
CA LEU A 94 20.47 -9.06 15.14
C LEU A 94 20.65 -10.23 16.12
N ALA A 95 21.86 -10.41 16.68
CA ALA A 95 22.14 -11.46 17.66
C ALA A 95 21.23 -11.34 18.90
N GLY A 96 21.04 -10.11 19.40
CA GLY A 96 20.14 -9.81 20.50
C GLY A 96 18.69 -10.12 20.18
N ALA A 97 18.18 -9.66 19.04
CA ALA A 97 16.81 -9.94 18.62
C ALA A 97 16.53 -11.44 18.46
N ILE A 98 17.49 -12.22 17.96
CA ILE A 98 17.37 -13.69 17.87
C ILE A 98 17.32 -14.30 19.28
N ARG A 99 18.26 -13.94 20.15
CA ARG A 99 18.33 -14.44 21.54
C ARG A 99 17.06 -14.11 22.32
N ASP A 100 16.52 -12.92 22.13
CA ASP A 100 15.33 -12.42 22.82
C ASP A 100 14.02 -12.84 22.10
N LYS A 101 14.12 -13.68 21.06
CA LYS A 101 13.00 -14.20 20.25
C LYS A 101 12.13 -13.10 19.62
N GLN A 102 12.74 -11.97 19.28
CA GLN A 102 12.13 -10.84 18.56
C GLN A 102 12.25 -11.06 17.05
N TRP A 103 11.59 -12.10 16.53
CA TRP A 103 11.78 -12.60 15.16
C TRP A 103 11.52 -11.56 14.06
N VAL A 104 10.49 -10.73 14.24
CA VAL A 104 10.18 -9.65 13.30
C VAL A 104 11.30 -8.62 13.24
N MET A 105 11.91 -8.27 14.39
CA MET A 105 13.07 -7.36 14.43
C MET A 105 14.30 -8.02 13.84
N ALA A 106 14.57 -9.28 14.18
CA ALA A 106 15.67 -10.04 13.62
C ALA A 106 15.60 -10.10 12.09
N ALA A 107 14.42 -10.37 11.52
CA ALA A 107 14.23 -10.40 10.08
C ALA A 107 14.47 -9.01 9.44
N SER A 108 14.08 -7.94 10.11
CA SER A 108 14.33 -6.57 9.67
C SER A 108 15.83 -6.21 9.66
N TYR A 109 16.55 -6.60 10.71
CA TYR A 109 18.00 -6.42 10.79
C TYR A 109 18.74 -7.27 9.76
N ALA A 110 18.33 -8.52 9.55
CA ALA A 110 18.91 -9.40 8.54
C ALA A 110 18.75 -8.84 7.11
N ARG A 111 17.54 -8.38 6.75
CA ARG A 111 17.31 -7.70 5.46
C ARG A 111 18.12 -6.41 5.32
N SER A 112 18.27 -5.65 6.40
CA SER A 112 19.06 -4.41 6.40
C SER A 112 20.56 -4.66 6.23
N LEU A 113 21.11 -5.72 6.85
CA LEU A 113 22.49 -6.16 6.61
C LEU A 113 22.70 -6.59 5.15
N SER A 114 21.75 -7.33 4.59
CA SER A 114 21.78 -7.72 3.18
C SER A 114 21.75 -6.49 2.25
N ALA A 115 20.94 -5.47 2.57
CA ALA A 115 20.85 -4.22 1.80
C ALA A 115 22.18 -3.45 1.74
N ILE A 116 23.06 -3.63 2.73
CA ILE A 116 24.40 -3.02 2.77
C ILE A 116 25.52 -4.00 2.37
N GLY A 117 25.16 -5.12 1.72
CA GLY A 117 26.10 -6.11 1.18
C GLY A 117 26.75 -7.02 2.22
N ILE A 118 26.21 -7.11 3.43
CA ILE A 118 26.70 -8.00 4.47
C ILE A 118 25.82 -9.26 4.49
N GLN A 119 26.43 -10.40 4.19
CA GLN A 119 25.83 -11.72 4.39
C GLN A 119 26.53 -12.39 5.57
N GLU A 120 25.78 -12.62 6.65
CA GLU A 120 26.27 -13.34 7.83
C GLU A 120 25.99 -14.84 7.62
N THR A 121 26.98 -15.58 7.12
CA THR A 121 26.84 -17.03 6.86
C THR A 121 26.55 -17.85 8.13
N GLU A 122 26.90 -17.32 9.29
CA GLU A 122 26.66 -17.95 10.60
C GLU A 122 25.29 -17.60 11.20
N MET A 123 24.56 -16.65 10.61
CA MET A 123 23.26 -16.21 11.10
C MET A 123 22.10 -16.83 10.32
N PRO A 124 20.94 -17.07 10.96
CA PRO A 124 19.76 -17.56 10.27
C PRO A 124 19.33 -16.62 9.14
N ASP A 125 19.06 -17.19 7.96
CA ASP A 125 18.45 -16.47 6.85
C ASP A 125 16.99 -16.10 7.15
N GLU A 126 16.37 -15.29 6.28
CA GLU A 126 14.99 -14.84 6.48
C GLU A 126 13.99 -16.01 6.57
N ALA A 127 14.21 -17.07 5.80
CA ALA A 127 13.40 -18.28 5.87
C ALA A 127 13.52 -18.96 7.23
N ALA A 128 14.74 -19.13 7.75
CA ALA A 128 14.99 -19.71 9.06
C ALA A 128 14.38 -18.86 10.19
N LEU A 129 14.47 -17.52 10.10
CA LEU A 129 13.84 -16.63 11.08
C LEU A 129 12.31 -16.77 11.07
N ALA A 130 11.69 -16.88 9.88
CA ALA A 130 10.26 -17.12 9.76
C ALA A 130 9.84 -18.50 10.32
N LEU A 131 10.67 -19.53 10.14
CA LEU A 131 10.42 -20.85 10.73
C LEU A 131 10.55 -20.84 12.26
N LEU A 132 11.56 -20.13 12.79
CA LEU A 132 11.73 -19.96 14.24
C LEU A 132 10.56 -19.18 14.86
N GLU A 133 10.07 -18.15 14.17
CA GLU A 133 8.84 -17.45 14.53
C GLU A 133 7.64 -18.41 14.55
N ALA A 134 7.46 -19.20 13.50
CA ALA A 134 6.36 -20.15 13.39
C ALA A 134 6.34 -21.15 14.55
N LYS A 135 7.49 -21.73 14.90
CA LYS A 135 7.63 -22.65 16.04
C LYS A 135 7.34 -21.95 17.37
N ALA A 136 7.89 -20.76 17.57
CA ALA A 136 7.64 -19.99 18.79
C ALA A 136 6.17 -19.60 18.97
N LEU A 137 5.44 -19.35 17.88
CA LEU A 137 4.00 -19.07 17.91
C LEU A 137 3.20 -20.34 18.22
N LEU A 138 3.58 -21.51 17.68
CA LEU A 138 2.99 -22.80 18.06
C LEU A 138 3.12 -23.06 19.56
N ASP A 139 4.30 -22.82 20.13
CA ASP A 139 4.56 -23.02 21.57
C ASP A 139 3.67 -22.14 22.46
N LYS A 140 3.24 -20.97 21.95
CA LYS A 140 2.31 -20.06 22.61
C LYS A 140 0.83 -20.40 22.37
N GLY A 141 0.53 -21.35 21.50
CA GLY A 141 -0.84 -21.67 21.05
C GLY A 141 -1.39 -20.70 20.00
N GLU A 142 -0.57 -19.81 19.44
CA GLU A 142 -0.95 -18.82 18.42
C GLU A 142 -0.97 -19.47 17.02
N THR A 143 -1.93 -20.39 16.82
CA THR A 143 -1.97 -21.34 15.69
C THR A 143 -2.03 -20.65 14.33
N LEU A 144 -2.92 -19.68 14.13
CA LEU A 144 -3.00 -18.93 12.87
C LEU A 144 -1.69 -18.20 12.53
N GLY A 145 -1.10 -17.51 13.50
CA GLY A 145 0.17 -16.82 13.33
C GLY A 145 1.29 -17.79 12.94
N ALA A 146 1.34 -18.95 13.59
CA ALA A 146 2.30 -19.99 13.28
C ALA A 146 2.18 -20.52 11.85
N PHE A 147 0.96 -20.79 11.37
CA PHE A 147 0.76 -21.26 10.00
C PHE A 147 1.17 -20.21 8.97
N LEU A 148 0.85 -18.93 9.19
CA LEU A 148 1.26 -17.84 8.31
C LEU A 148 2.80 -17.72 8.23
N ALA A 149 3.48 -17.79 9.37
CA ALA A 149 4.93 -17.73 9.43
C ALA A 149 5.60 -18.96 8.77
N ALA A 150 5.02 -20.15 8.94
CA ALA A 150 5.51 -21.37 8.30
C ALA A 150 5.35 -21.35 6.77
N VAL A 151 4.22 -20.84 6.28
CA VAL A 151 3.97 -20.65 4.83
C VAL A 151 4.93 -19.62 4.25
N ARG A 152 5.20 -18.52 4.98
CA ARG A 152 6.23 -17.55 4.57
C ARG A 152 7.61 -18.21 4.48
N SER A 153 7.99 -19.02 5.47
CA SER A 153 9.23 -19.79 5.43
C SER A 153 9.28 -20.68 4.19
N ASP A 154 8.26 -21.51 3.95
CA ASP A 154 8.19 -22.45 2.82
C ASP A 154 8.31 -21.76 1.45
N ARG A 155 7.70 -20.58 1.31
CA ARG A 155 7.77 -19.76 0.09
C ARG A 155 9.18 -19.20 -0.16
N LEU A 156 9.90 -18.84 0.89
CA LEU A 156 11.29 -18.35 0.79
C LEU A 156 12.27 -19.50 0.57
N ARG A 157 12.08 -20.61 1.29
CA ARG A 157 12.88 -21.82 1.21
C ARG A 157 12.00 -23.02 1.61
N PRO A 158 11.81 -24.02 0.72
CA PRO A 158 10.94 -25.15 1.00
C PRO A 158 11.23 -25.81 2.35
N LEU A 159 10.17 -26.14 3.09
CA LEU A 159 10.30 -26.78 4.41
C LEU A 159 10.93 -28.17 4.30
N GLY A 160 11.74 -28.52 5.30
CA GLY A 160 12.28 -29.86 5.46
C GLY A 160 11.21 -30.87 5.89
N ALA A 161 11.58 -32.15 5.87
CA ALA A 161 10.68 -33.26 6.21
C ALA A 161 10.08 -33.14 7.63
N GLU A 162 10.91 -32.83 8.63
CA GLU A 162 10.46 -32.67 10.02
C GLU A 162 9.46 -31.52 10.19
N ASP A 163 9.80 -30.35 9.65
CA ASP A 163 8.98 -29.14 9.79
C ASP A 163 7.67 -29.25 9.03
N SER A 164 7.70 -29.74 7.80
CA SER A 164 6.49 -29.96 7.00
C SER A 164 5.55 -30.98 7.66
N GLN A 165 6.08 -32.06 8.24
CA GLN A 165 5.29 -33.03 9.00
C GLN A 165 4.71 -32.43 10.29
N LEU A 166 5.47 -31.60 11.01
CA LEU A 166 5.01 -30.89 12.21
C LEU A 166 3.80 -30.02 11.88
N PHE A 167 3.90 -29.14 10.87
CA PHE A 167 2.81 -28.23 10.53
C PHE A 167 1.61 -28.94 9.90
N LEU A 168 1.84 -30.02 9.13
CA LEU A 168 0.75 -30.89 8.67
C LEU A 168 -0.03 -31.47 9.85
N LYS A 169 0.66 -32.07 10.82
CA LYS A 169 0.03 -32.62 12.04
C LYS A 169 -0.76 -31.55 12.79
N LYS A 170 -0.18 -30.36 12.98
CA LYS A 170 -0.86 -29.23 13.65
C LYS A 170 -2.10 -28.75 12.90
N ALA A 171 -2.06 -28.71 11.58
CA ALA A 171 -3.23 -28.35 10.78
C ALA A 171 -4.37 -29.38 10.89
N VAL A 172 -4.04 -30.67 10.97
CA VAL A 172 -5.03 -31.73 11.23
C VAL A 172 -5.61 -31.64 12.63
N GLU A 173 -4.78 -31.43 13.66
CA GLU A 173 -5.22 -31.22 15.05
C GLU A 173 -6.18 -30.02 15.16
N ALA A 174 -5.87 -28.93 14.44
CA ALA A 174 -6.72 -27.74 14.34
C ALA A 174 -7.97 -27.93 13.48
N ARG A 175 -8.16 -29.12 12.87
CA ARG A 175 -9.24 -29.45 11.93
C ARG A 175 -9.33 -28.47 10.74
N GLN A 176 -8.21 -27.87 10.34
CA GLN A 176 -8.15 -26.96 9.19
C GLN A 176 -7.72 -27.73 7.94
N ARG A 177 -8.70 -28.30 7.24
CA ARG A 177 -8.48 -29.16 6.07
C ARG A 177 -7.58 -28.53 5.00
N ARG A 178 -7.88 -27.30 4.59
CA ARG A 178 -7.13 -26.57 3.56
C ARG A 178 -5.70 -26.27 3.96
N THR A 179 -5.52 -25.83 5.21
CA THR A 179 -4.19 -25.60 5.78
C THR A 179 -3.39 -26.92 5.83
N ALA A 180 -4.04 -28.03 6.16
CA ALA A 180 -3.43 -29.37 6.09
C ALA A 180 -3.09 -29.75 4.64
N GLY A 181 -3.95 -29.42 3.67
CA GLY A 181 -3.68 -29.61 2.25
C GLY A 181 -2.42 -28.88 1.76
N TYR A 182 -2.18 -27.65 2.22
CA TYR A 182 -0.94 -26.91 1.94
C TYR A 182 0.29 -27.66 2.49
N PHE A 183 0.28 -28.01 3.78
CA PHE A 183 1.41 -28.69 4.41
C PHE A 183 1.58 -30.15 3.96
N LEU A 184 0.52 -30.81 3.49
CA LEU A 184 0.61 -32.10 2.82
C LEU A 184 1.46 -32.00 1.56
N ARG A 185 1.21 -30.99 0.71
CA ARG A 185 2.03 -30.76 -0.49
C ARG A 185 3.49 -30.46 -0.12
N ALA A 186 3.72 -29.66 0.92
CA ALA A 186 5.07 -29.39 1.43
C ALA A 186 5.77 -30.69 1.91
N ALA A 187 5.07 -31.52 2.68
CA ALA A 187 5.58 -32.78 3.21
C ALA A 187 5.90 -33.79 2.08
N LEU A 188 5.01 -33.92 1.09
CA LEU A 188 5.24 -34.78 -0.07
C LEU A 188 6.44 -34.31 -0.91
N ARG A 189 6.61 -32.99 -1.12
CA ARG A 189 7.81 -32.44 -1.77
C ARG A 189 9.09 -32.77 -0.99
N ALA A 190 9.01 -32.81 0.34
CA ALA A 190 10.13 -33.17 1.21
C ALA A 190 10.34 -34.69 1.36
N GLY A 191 9.59 -35.53 0.63
CA GLY A 191 9.72 -36.99 0.65
C GLY A 191 9.10 -37.67 1.88
N VAL A 192 8.24 -36.99 2.63
CA VAL A 192 7.56 -37.54 3.80
C VAL A 192 6.47 -38.52 3.36
N SER A 193 6.48 -39.74 3.93
CA SER A 193 5.36 -40.67 3.82
C SER A 193 4.26 -40.26 4.79
N VAL A 194 3.05 -40.03 4.28
CA VAL A 194 1.89 -39.57 5.07
C VAL A 194 0.87 -40.69 5.14
N ASP A 195 0.30 -40.94 6.33
CA ASP A 195 -0.69 -41.99 6.53
C ASP A 195 -1.98 -41.72 5.72
N PRO A 196 -2.71 -42.77 5.31
CA PRO A 196 -3.92 -42.60 4.49
C PRO A 196 -5.01 -41.72 5.13
N GLY A 197 -5.13 -41.72 6.46
CA GLY A 197 -6.15 -40.94 7.17
C GLY A 197 -5.88 -39.44 7.10
N THR A 198 -4.66 -39.03 7.43
CA THR A 198 -4.18 -37.64 7.28
C THR A 198 -4.30 -37.17 5.83
N ARG A 199 -3.90 -38.02 4.87
CA ARG A 199 -3.99 -37.72 3.45
C ARG A 199 -5.44 -37.50 3.00
N THR A 200 -6.33 -38.43 3.36
CA THR A 200 -7.77 -38.33 3.04
C THR A 200 -8.40 -37.07 3.63
N PHE A 201 -8.02 -36.72 4.87
CA PHE A 201 -8.49 -35.49 5.49
C PHE A 201 -8.05 -34.26 4.72
N ALA A 202 -6.75 -34.12 4.42
CA ALA A 202 -6.14 -32.95 3.81
C ALA A 202 -6.49 -32.77 2.32
N GLU A 203 -6.73 -33.85 1.58
CA GLU A 203 -7.14 -33.81 0.17
C GLU A 203 -8.66 -33.60 -0.02
N GLY A 204 -9.45 -33.70 1.05
CA GLY A 204 -10.90 -33.49 0.99
C GLY A 204 -11.31 -32.07 0.60
N LYS A 205 -12.61 -31.86 0.37
CA LYS A 205 -13.20 -30.54 0.10
C LYS A 205 -14.11 -30.12 1.25
N ASP A 206 -14.06 -28.84 1.61
CA ASP A 206 -15.04 -28.23 2.50
C ASP A 206 -16.34 -27.98 1.73
N SER A 207 -17.50 -28.09 2.39
CA SER A 207 -18.79 -27.75 1.79
C SER A 207 -19.08 -26.27 1.98
N ALA A 208 -19.75 -25.65 1.00
CA ALA A 208 -20.21 -24.26 1.12
C ALA A 208 -21.13 -24.08 2.35
N GLU A 209 -21.95 -25.08 2.68
CA GLU A 209 -22.79 -25.08 3.89
C GLU A 209 -21.97 -24.93 5.18
N ALA A 210 -20.86 -25.67 5.30
CA ALA A 210 -19.97 -25.53 6.45
C ALA A 210 -19.33 -24.14 6.49
N MET A 211 -18.89 -23.63 5.34
CA MET A 211 -18.27 -22.30 5.24
C MET A 211 -19.23 -21.18 5.65
N ILE A 212 -20.51 -21.27 5.28
CA ILE A 212 -21.55 -20.30 5.68
C ILE A 212 -21.67 -20.22 7.21
N LYS A 213 -21.50 -21.33 7.93
CA LYS A 213 -21.53 -21.35 9.41
C LYS A 213 -20.31 -20.68 10.05
N GLY A 214 -19.25 -20.43 9.29
CA GLY A 214 -18.08 -19.66 9.69
C GLY A 214 -18.19 -18.15 9.42
N VAL A 215 -19.34 -17.67 8.93
CA VAL A 215 -19.59 -16.25 8.63
C VAL A 215 -20.52 -15.66 9.68
N ALA A 216 -20.19 -14.46 10.16
CA ALA A 216 -20.93 -13.70 11.14
C ALA A 216 -21.34 -12.33 10.57
N THR A 217 -22.47 -11.80 11.02
CA THR A 217 -22.81 -10.38 10.83
C THR A 217 -22.04 -9.54 11.83
N VAL A 218 -21.36 -8.48 11.37
CA VAL A 218 -20.78 -7.44 12.22
C VAL A 218 -21.80 -6.32 12.41
N TRP A 219 -22.01 -5.93 13.66
CA TRP A 219 -22.96 -4.89 14.04
C TRP A 219 -22.27 -3.84 14.89
N VAL A 220 -22.08 -2.64 14.36
CA VAL A 220 -21.51 -1.50 15.10
C VAL A 220 -22.63 -0.52 15.42
N ASP A 221 -22.93 -0.40 16.70
CA ASP A 221 -23.94 0.51 17.24
C ASP A 221 -23.30 1.85 17.58
N ARG A 222 -23.63 2.89 16.81
CA ARG A 222 -23.15 4.26 17.00
C ARG A 222 -24.14 5.16 17.73
N GLY A 223 -25.22 4.59 18.26
CA GLY A 223 -26.25 5.33 18.99
C GLY A 223 -27.34 5.88 18.07
N ILE A 224 -27.64 7.18 18.18
CA ILE A 224 -28.75 7.83 17.47
C ILE A 224 -28.21 9.02 16.67
N LYS A 225 -28.47 9.03 15.36
CA LYS A 225 -28.25 10.20 14.50
C LYS A 225 -29.53 11.02 14.36
N ILE A 226 -29.40 12.34 14.30
CA ILE A 226 -30.53 13.25 14.10
C ILE A 226 -30.54 13.72 12.65
N GLU A 227 -31.58 13.36 11.90
CA GLU A 227 -31.80 13.84 10.55
C GLU A 227 -33.15 14.56 10.47
N LYS A 228 -33.13 15.83 10.02
CA LYS A 228 -34.34 16.67 9.88
C LYS A 228 -35.22 16.69 11.14
N GLY A 229 -34.60 16.72 12.32
CA GLY A 229 -35.28 16.77 13.62
C GLY A 229 -35.85 15.43 14.11
N ARG A 230 -35.56 14.30 13.43
CA ARG A 230 -35.95 12.95 13.86
C ARG A 230 -34.72 12.12 14.20
N GLY A 231 -34.79 11.36 15.29
CA GLY A 231 -33.74 10.42 15.69
C GLY A 231 -33.88 9.10 14.93
N PHE A 232 -32.79 8.64 14.32
CA PHE A 232 -32.68 7.34 13.68
C PHE A 232 -31.53 6.56 14.34
N PRO A 233 -31.64 5.23 14.51
CA PRO A 233 -30.50 4.43 14.91
C PRO A 233 -29.34 4.63 13.92
N ASP A 234 -28.16 4.91 14.46
CA ASP A 234 -26.93 4.98 13.68
C ASP A 234 -26.19 3.66 13.80
N ILE A 235 -26.30 2.83 12.76
CA ILE A 235 -25.82 1.45 12.80
C ILE A 235 -25.06 1.16 11.51
N ILE A 236 -23.87 0.58 11.66
CA ILE A 236 -23.11 0.02 10.54
C ILE A 236 -23.25 -1.50 10.61
N ILE A 237 -23.63 -2.10 9.48
CA ILE A 237 -23.75 -3.56 9.32
C ILE A 237 -22.73 -4.01 8.27
N GLY A 238 -21.96 -5.03 8.61
CA GLY A 238 -21.03 -5.71 7.72
C GLY A 238 -21.07 -7.22 7.95
N SER A 239 -20.11 -7.91 7.35
CA SER A 239 -19.87 -9.33 7.54
C SER A 239 -18.45 -9.56 8.04
N ALA A 240 -18.24 -10.68 8.71
CA ALA A 240 -16.93 -11.16 9.10
C ALA A 240 -16.89 -12.68 9.00
N PHE A 241 -15.71 -13.27 8.96
CA PHE A 241 -15.58 -14.73 8.96
C PHE A 241 -14.41 -15.19 9.83
N PHE A 242 -14.59 -16.36 10.46
CA PHE A 242 -13.58 -16.89 11.38
C PHE A 242 -12.35 -17.42 10.64
N VAL A 243 -11.18 -17.08 11.16
CA VAL A 243 -9.87 -17.51 10.64
C VAL A 243 -9.04 -18.25 11.70
N ASP A 244 -9.51 -18.28 12.94
CA ASP A 244 -8.90 -19.05 14.01
C ASP A 244 -9.95 -19.59 14.98
N ALA A 245 -9.70 -20.79 15.52
CA ALA A 245 -10.59 -21.46 16.46
C ALA A 245 -10.74 -20.73 17.81
N SER A 246 -9.81 -19.82 18.14
CA SER A 246 -9.93 -18.94 19.30
C SER A 246 -11.06 -17.92 19.16
N GLY A 247 -11.63 -17.73 17.96
CA GLY A 247 -12.70 -16.76 17.70
C GLY A 247 -12.21 -15.46 17.04
N LEU A 248 -11.07 -15.49 16.35
CA LEU A 248 -10.60 -14.38 15.51
C LEU A 248 -11.37 -14.36 14.19
N LEU A 249 -11.82 -13.18 13.78
CA LEU A 249 -12.52 -12.95 12.52
C LEU A 249 -11.85 -11.85 11.70
N ILE A 250 -12.01 -11.93 10.38
CA ILE A 250 -11.65 -10.88 9.43
C ILE A 250 -12.88 -10.08 9.04
N THR A 251 -12.75 -8.77 8.97
CA THR A 251 -13.74 -7.82 8.43
C THR A 251 -13.02 -6.68 7.71
N ASN A 252 -13.75 -5.70 7.18
CA ASN A 252 -13.16 -4.47 6.67
C ASN A 252 -12.91 -3.42 7.76
N TYR A 253 -11.91 -2.57 7.54
CA TYR A 253 -11.63 -1.43 8.43
C TYR A 253 -12.79 -0.44 8.45
N HIS A 254 -13.39 -0.09 7.30
CA HIS A 254 -14.46 0.90 7.24
C HIS A 254 -15.69 0.48 8.07
N VAL A 255 -15.96 -0.82 8.19
CA VAL A 255 -17.04 -1.38 9.01
C VAL A 255 -16.81 -1.08 10.49
N ILE A 256 -15.56 -1.15 10.96
CA ILE A 256 -15.18 -1.00 12.38
C ILE A 256 -14.55 0.35 12.70
N SER A 257 -14.44 1.25 11.73
CA SER A 257 -13.63 2.47 11.82
C SER A 257 -13.99 3.36 13.02
N SER A 258 -15.26 3.45 13.40
CA SER A 258 -15.69 4.23 14.57
C SER A 258 -15.21 3.67 15.92
N GLU A 259 -14.80 2.41 15.98
CA GLU A 259 -14.23 1.80 17.20
C GLU A 259 -12.75 2.17 17.41
N VAL A 260 -12.06 2.60 16.35
CA VAL A 260 -10.58 2.73 16.36
C VAL A 260 -10.07 4.07 15.83
N ASP A 261 -10.87 4.83 15.07
CA ASP A 261 -10.49 6.14 14.57
C ASP A 261 -10.57 7.17 15.70
N PRO A 262 -9.45 7.77 16.14
CA PRO A 262 -9.45 8.76 17.21
C PRO A 262 -10.21 10.04 16.85
N LYS A 263 -10.53 10.28 15.58
CA LYS A 263 -11.37 11.42 15.16
C LYS A 263 -12.85 11.19 15.48
N TYR A 264 -13.27 9.95 15.69
CA TYR A 264 -14.64 9.62 16.04
C TYR A 264 -14.87 9.82 17.54
N ASN A 265 -15.63 10.87 17.89
CA ASN A 265 -15.93 11.24 19.28
C ASN A 265 -17.33 10.79 19.75
N GLY A 266 -17.96 9.83 19.05
CA GLY A 266 -19.30 9.33 19.36
C GLY A 266 -19.30 8.07 20.23
N TYR A 267 -20.50 7.62 20.60
CA TYR A 267 -20.69 6.27 21.10
C TYR A 267 -20.40 5.26 19.99
N SER A 268 -19.70 4.18 20.29
CA SER A 268 -19.51 3.05 19.36
C SER A 268 -19.38 1.78 20.18
N LYS A 269 -20.16 0.75 19.84
CA LYS A 269 -19.96 -0.61 20.34
C LYS A 269 -20.13 -1.64 19.24
N MET A 270 -19.15 -2.52 19.12
CA MET A 270 -19.15 -3.62 18.16
C MET A 270 -19.63 -4.96 18.75
N TYR A 271 -20.45 -5.64 17.97
CA TYR A 271 -20.94 -6.99 18.22
C TYR A 271 -20.85 -7.86 16.96
N ILE A 272 -20.89 -9.18 17.15
CA ILE A 272 -21.15 -10.14 16.07
C ILE A 272 -22.45 -10.93 16.31
N ARG A 273 -23.00 -11.50 15.25
CA ARG A 273 -24.13 -12.45 15.25
C ARG A 273 -23.87 -13.62 14.29
N MET A 274 -24.27 -14.84 14.67
CA MET A 274 -24.00 -16.10 13.95
C MET A 274 -25.20 -16.68 13.18
N GLY A 275 -26.37 -16.10 13.38
CA GLY A 275 -27.67 -16.54 12.88
C GLY A 275 -28.66 -15.42 13.12
N ASP A 276 -29.88 -15.56 12.63
CA ASP A 276 -30.83 -14.47 12.37
C ASP A 276 -31.04 -13.38 13.46
N SER A 277 -31.93 -12.44 13.16
CA SER A 277 -32.26 -11.32 14.06
C SER A 277 -32.67 -11.69 15.50
N THR A 278 -32.98 -12.96 15.79
CA THR A 278 -33.28 -13.48 17.14
C THR A 278 -32.04 -13.96 17.91
N SER A 279 -30.92 -14.18 17.22
CA SER A 279 -29.67 -14.63 17.85
C SER A 279 -29.05 -13.55 18.74
N PRO A 280 -28.41 -13.93 19.86
CA PRO A 280 -27.81 -12.97 20.77
C PRO A 280 -26.67 -12.20 20.07
N ARG A 281 -26.56 -10.91 20.40
CA ARG A 281 -25.38 -10.11 20.05
C ARG A 281 -24.22 -10.52 20.95
N ILE A 282 -23.09 -10.89 20.36
CA ILE A 282 -21.89 -11.28 21.09
C ILE A 282 -20.91 -10.11 21.02
N PRO A 283 -20.46 -9.54 22.16
CA PRO A 283 -19.46 -8.47 22.14
C PRO A 283 -18.19 -8.89 21.42
N ALA A 284 -17.65 -8.00 20.59
CA ALA A 284 -16.39 -8.22 19.90
C ALA A 284 -15.43 -7.04 20.11
N LYS A 285 -14.13 -7.31 19.99
CA LYS A 285 -13.06 -6.30 20.13
C LYS A 285 -12.22 -6.25 18.87
N VAL A 286 -11.78 -5.05 18.50
CA VAL A 286 -10.77 -4.91 17.43
C VAL A 286 -9.41 -5.31 18.00
N ILE A 287 -8.73 -6.22 17.31
CA ILE A 287 -7.37 -6.65 17.64
C ILE A 287 -6.37 -5.77 16.91
N GLY A 288 -6.48 -5.68 15.59
CA GLY A 288 -5.65 -4.81 14.77
C GLY A 288 -6.28 -4.53 13.42
N TRP A 289 -5.82 -3.49 12.74
CA TRP A 289 -6.41 -3.05 11.47
C TRP A 289 -5.37 -2.45 10.54
N ASP A 290 -5.62 -2.61 9.24
CA ASP A 290 -4.89 -1.97 8.17
C ASP A 290 -5.84 -1.08 7.37
N GLN A 291 -5.73 0.23 7.60
CA GLN A 291 -6.51 1.24 6.91
C GLN A 291 -6.22 1.30 5.41
N ALA A 292 -4.97 1.06 5.00
CA ALA A 292 -4.55 1.19 3.59
C ALA A 292 -5.09 0.05 2.71
N MET A 293 -5.44 -1.07 3.34
CA MET A 293 -6.01 -2.25 2.68
C MET A 293 -7.49 -2.46 2.98
N ASP A 294 -8.04 -1.62 3.83
CA ASP A 294 -9.39 -1.76 4.36
C ASP A 294 -9.67 -3.13 5.01
N LEU A 295 -8.75 -3.62 5.84
CA LEU A 295 -8.87 -4.91 6.55
C LEU A 295 -8.76 -4.71 8.06
N ALA A 296 -9.45 -5.55 8.82
CA ALA A 296 -9.35 -5.60 10.26
C ALA A 296 -9.50 -7.02 10.81
N VAL A 297 -8.83 -7.28 11.92
CA VAL A 297 -8.99 -8.48 12.74
C VAL A 297 -9.79 -8.10 13.98
N ILE A 298 -10.87 -8.83 14.23
CA ILE A 298 -11.69 -8.70 15.42
C ILE A 298 -11.70 -10.02 16.19
N LYS A 299 -12.01 -9.97 17.49
CA LYS A 299 -12.11 -11.14 18.37
C LYS A 299 -13.46 -11.15 19.05
N ALA A 300 -14.12 -12.31 19.03
CA ALA A 300 -15.28 -12.60 19.86
C ALA A 300 -15.02 -13.86 20.71
N GLU A 301 -15.66 -13.96 21.87
CA GLU A 301 -15.55 -15.13 22.75
C GLU A 301 -16.61 -16.17 22.37
N ILE A 302 -16.36 -16.89 21.28
CA ILE A 302 -17.21 -17.96 20.76
C ILE A 302 -16.38 -19.02 20.04
N GLN A 303 -16.78 -20.28 20.19
CA GLN A 303 -16.21 -21.38 19.41
C GLN A 303 -16.86 -21.42 18.02
N PRO A 304 -16.09 -21.24 16.92
CA PRO A 304 -16.64 -21.27 15.58
C PRO A 304 -16.98 -22.69 15.12
N GLU A 305 -18.06 -22.84 14.36
CA GLU A 305 -18.41 -24.11 13.68
C GLU A 305 -17.50 -24.40 12.47
N TYR A 306 -16.97 -23.34 11.84
CA TYR A 306 -16.06 -23.44 10.71
C TYR A 306 -15.02 -22.32 10.75
N VAL A 307 -13.80 -22.63 10.32
CA VAL A 307 -12.66 -21.70 10.24
C VAL A 307 -12.12 -21.72 8.82
N PHE A 308 -12.07 -20.54 8.20
CA PHE A 308 -11.50 -20.35 6.87
C PHE A 308 -9.97 -20.45 6.94
N SER A 309 -9.40 -21.17 5.99
CA SER A 309 -7.95 -21.14 5.78
C SER A 309 -7.57 -19.91 4.95
N VAL A 310 -6.66 -19.11 5.48
CA VAL A 310 -6.07 -17.95 4.81
C VAL A 310 -4.71 -18.25 4.19
N VAL A 311 -4.13 -19.43 4.47
CA VAL A 311 -2.76 -19.78 4.01
C VAL A 311 -2.72 -20.40 2.61
N ASP A 312 -3.85 -20.95 2.16
CA ASP A 312 -4.02 -21.55 0.82
C ASP A 312 -4.68 -20.56 -0.16
N GLY A 313 -4.55 -19.25 0.09
CA GLY A 313 -5.14 -18.23 -0.78
C GLY A 313 -4.65 -18.38 -2.22
N VAL A 314 -5.58 -18.59 -3.15
CA VAL A 314 -5.30 -18.75 -4.58
C VAL A 314 -5.68 -17.47 -5.31
N VAL A 315 -4.86 -17.07 -6.29
CA VAL A 315 -5.23 -16.00 -7.24
C VAL A 315 -6.20 -16.61 -8.24
N PRO A 316 -7.47 -16.16 -8.28
CA PRO A 316 -8.46 -16.74 -9.18
C PRO A 316 -8.21 -16.29 -10.62
N GLN A 317 -8.76 -17.03 -11.59
CA GLN A 317 -8.68 -16.67 -13.00
C GLN A 317 -9.89 -15.82 -13.43
N ILE A 318 -9.69 -14.94 -14.42
CA ILE A 318 -10.81 -14.20 -15.03
C ILE A 318 -11.78 -15.22 -15.66
N GLY A 319 -13.07 -15.07 -15.37
CA GLY A 319 -14.14 -15.99 -15.78
C GLY A 319 -14.40 -17.13 -14.78
N GLU A 320 -13.55 -17.31 -13.75
CA GLU A 320 -13.79 -18.31 -12.71
C GLU A 320 -15.02 -17.96 -11.88
N THR A 321 -15.87 -18.96 -11.61
CA THR A 321 -17.07 -18.79 -10.77
C THR A 321 -16.68 -18.57 -9.32
N VAL A 322 -17.33 -17.57 -8.71
CA VAL A 322 -17.15 -17.23 -7.30
C VAL A 322 -18.49 -17.12 -6.57
N LEU A 323 -18.46 -17.41 -5.28
CA LEU A 323 -19.54 -17.17 -4.34
C LEU A 323 -19.10 -16.13 -3.33
N ALA A 324 -19.90 -15.09 -3.14
CA ALA A 324 -19.75 -14.16 -2.02
C ALA A 324 -20.75 -14.54 -0.92
N ILE A 325 -20.26 -14.62 0.32
CA ILE A 325 -21.06 -14.99 1.50
C ILE A 325 -21.11 -13.79 2.43
N GLY A 326 -22.30 -13.42 2.89
CA GLY A 326 -22.46 -12.28 3.79
C GLY A 326 -23.84 -12.17 4.41
N SER A 327 -24.12 -11.00 4.96
CA SER A 327 -25.36 -10.66 5.66
C SER A 327 -25.97 -9.36 5.12
N PRO A 328 -26.40 -9.32 3.85
CA PRO A 328 -26.90 -8.10 3.22
C PRO A 328 -28.18 -7.62 3.91
N ALA A 329 -28.26 -6.33 4.23
CA ALA A 329 -29.39 -5.72 4.95
C ALA A 329 -29.75 -6.39 6.30
N GLY A 330 -28.82 -7.15 6.91
CA GLY A 330 -29.10 -7.95 8.11
C GLY A 330 -29.87 -9.25 7.84
N LEU A 331 -30.07 -9.62 6.58
CA LEU A 331 -30.55 -10.93 6.15
C LEU A 331 -29.36 -11.90 6.17
N GLU A 332 -29.15 -12.54 7.31
CA GLU A 332 -27.97 -13.35 7.56
C GLU A 332 -27.87 -14.56 6.63
N LYS A 333 -26.64 -15.04 6.39
CA LYS A 333 -26.33 -16.26 5.59
C LYS A 333 -26.76 -16.18 4.13
N THR A 334 -26.65 -15.00 3.51
CA THR A 334 -26.91 -14.86 2.08
C THR A 334 -25.68 -15.27 1.29
N VAL A 335 -25.92 -16.09 0.27
CA VAL A 335 -24.90 -16.49 -0.72
C VAL A 335 -25.32 -15.95 -2.07
N THR A 336 -24.38 -15.28 -2.74
CA THR A 336 -24.57 -14.77 -4.11
C THR A 336 -23.49 -15.32 -5.01
N SER A 337 -23.86 -15.74 -6.21
CA SER A 337 -22.93 -16.26 -7.21
C SER A 337 -22.60 -15.21 -8.26
N GLY A 338 -21.40 -15.30 -8.82
CA GLY A 338 -20.93 -14.53 -9.96
C GLY A 338 -19.64 -15.13 -10.52
N ILE A 339 -18.86 -14.32 -11.21
CA ILE A 339 -17.54 -14.64 -11.74
C ILE A 339 -16.51 -13.57 -11.34
N VAL A 340 -15.24 -13.91 -11.49
CA VAL A 340 -14.17 -12.91 -11.56
C VAL A 340 -14.23 -12.19 -12.90
N SER A 341 -14.58 -10.91 -12.87
CA SER A 341 -14.69 -10.09 -14.07
C SER A 341 -13.36 -9.48 -14.50
N ALA A 342 -12.49 -9.16 -13.54
CA ALA A 342 -11.15 -8.61 -13.79
C ALA A 342 -10.24 -8.75 -12.55
N LEU A 343 -8.93 -8.66 -12.77
CA LEU A 343 -7.90 -8.58 -11.73
C LEU A 343 -7.18 -7.24 -11.83
N GLY A 344 -6.40 -6.87 -10.80
CA GLY A 344 -5.49 -5.73 -10.89
C GLY A 344 -6.16 -4.35 -10.81
N ARG A 345 -7.37 -4.24 -10.25
CA ARG A 345 -8.06 -2.95 -10.10
C ARG A 345 -7.48 -2.18 -8.92
N ARG A 346 -7.17 -0.90 -9.10
CA ARG A 346 -6.42 -0.11 -8.12
C ARG A 346 -7.33 0.87 -7.40
N LEU A 347 -8.16 0.32 -6.51
CA LEU A 347 -9.16 1.09 -5.77
C LEU A 347 -8.77 1.31 -4.30
N LEU A 348 -7.80 0.56 -3.80
CA LEU A 348 -7.25 0.73 -2.46
C LEU A 348 -6.03 1.68 -2.48
N PRO A 349 -5.74 2.38 -1.38
CA PRO A 349 -4.50 3.14 -1.21
C PRO A 349 -3.22 2.34 -1.47
N ILE A 350 -3.24 1.04 -1.19
CA ILE A 350 -2.13 0.12 -1.48
C ILE A 350 -2.68 -1.12 -2.16
N GLY A 351 -2.06 -1.46 -3.30
CA GLY A 351 -2.30 -2.68 -4.04
C GLY A 351 -3.61 -2.71 -4.82
N ASP A 352 -3.93 -3.91 -5.29
CA ASP A 352 -5.06 -4.19 -6.17
C ASP A 352 -6.17 -5.01 -5.52
N VAL A 353 -7.34 -4.93 -6.16
CA VAL A 353 -8.55 -5.68 -5.83
C VAL A 353 -9.01 -6.51 -7.02
N ILE A 354 -9.74 -7.58 -6.71
CA ILE A 354 -10.45 -8.44 -7.66
C ILE A 354 -11.77 -7.75 -7.99
N GLN A 355 -12.14 -7.68 -9.27
CA GLN A 355 -13.48 -7.30 -9.69
C GLN A 355 -14.35 -8.56 -9.84
N ILE A 356 -15.52 -8.55 -9.23
CA ILE A 356 -16.53 -9.61 -9.31
C ILE A 356 -17.88 -9.02 -9.68
N ASP A 357 -18.74 -9.83 -10.31
CA ASP A 357 -20.13 -9.45 -10.63
C ASP A 357 -21.16 -10.10 -9.69
N ALA A 358 -20.71 -10.94 -8.76
CA ALA A 358 -21.56 -11.48 -7.71
C ALA A 358 -22.28 -10.34 -6.97
N ALA A 359 -23.57 -10.51 -6.70
CA ALA A 359 -24.39 -9.44 -6.13
C ALA A 359 -23.95 -9.06 -4.71
N VAL A 360 -23.24 -7.94 -4.59
CA VAL A 360 -22.79 -7.39 -3.30
C VAL A 360 -23.65 -6.16 -2.95
N ASN A 361 -24.18 -6.14 -1.73
CA ASN A 361 -24.94 -5.02 -1.17
C ASN A 361 -24.36 -4.61 0.20
N HIS A 362 -24.86 -3.50 0.76
CA HIS A 362 -24.56 -3.11 2.14
C HIS A 362 -24.83 -4.29 3.10
N GLY A 363 -23.84 -4.63 3.93
CA GLY A 363 -23.85 -5.80 4.82
C GLY A 363 -22.97 -6.97 4.35
N ASN A 364 -22.57 -7.03 3.07
CA ASN A 364 -21.63 -8.05 2.58
C ASN A 364 -20.16 -7.66 2.77
N SER A 365 -19.84 -6.37 2.95
CA SER A 365 -18.48 -5.88 3.22
C SER A 365 -17.85 -6.61 4.41
N GLY A 366 -16.67 -7.19 4.19
CA GLY A 366 -15.94 -8.01 5.14
C GLY A 366 -16.23 -9.52 5.05
N GLY A 367 -17.22 -9.91 4.24
CA GLY A 367 -17.56 -11.31 3.99
C GLY A 367 -16.56 -12.01 3.04
N PRO A 368 -16.45 -13.35 3.10
CA PRO A 368 -15.52 -14.08 2.25
C PRO A 368 -16.07 -14.25 0.83
N VAL A 369 -15.14 -14.25 -0.14
CA VAL A 369 -15.36 -14.68 -1.51
C VAL A 369 -14.64 -16.00 -1.71
N ILE A 370 -15.35 -17.02 -2.17
CA ILE A 370 -14.81 -18.36 -2.41
C ILE A 370 -14.98 -18.76 -3.87
N ASP A 371 -14.07 -19.57 -4.39
CA ASP A 371 -14.18 -20.12 -5.74
C ASP A 371 -15.03 -21.41 -5.81
N SER A 372 -15.17 -21.96 -7.02
CA SER A 372 -15.86 -23.21 -7.28
C SER A 372 -15.26 -24.44 -6.57
N GLU A 373 -14.01 -24.36 -6.11
CA GLU A 373 -13.40 -25.39 -5.30
C GLU A 373 -13.67 -25.20 -3.82
N ASN A 374 -14.33 -24.12 -3.37
CA ASN A 374 -14.50 -23.70 -1.98
C ASN A 374 -13.16 -23.32 -1.33
N ARG A 375 -12.31 -22.57 -2.04
CA ARG A 375 -11.11 -21.91 -1.49
C ARG A 375 -11.39 -20.42 -1.31
N LEU A 376 -10.85 -19.82 -0.25
CA LEU A 376 -10.94 -18.38 -0.04
C LEU A 376 -10.09 -17.65 -1.09
N VAL A 377 -10.72 -16.81 -1.91
CA VAL A 377 -10.06 -16.02 -2.95
C VAL A 377 -10.06 -14.52 -2.65
N GLY A 378 -10.96 -14.05 -1.77
CA GLY A 378 -10.92 -12.66 -1.32
C GLY A 378 -11.87 -12.32 -0.19
N VAL A 379 -11.85 -11.04 0.19
CA VAL A 379 -12.74 -10.41 1.17
C VAL A 379 -13.52 -9.32 0.47
N VAL A 380 -14.85 -9.37 0.49
CA VAL A 380 -15.69 -8.34 -0.12
C VAL A 380 -15.32 -6.98 0.46
N PHE A 381 -15.03 -6.01 -0.40
CA PHE A 381 -14.58 -4.67 -0.04
C PHE A 381 -15.70 -3.65 -0.27
N ALA A 382 -16.09 -3.47 -1.53
CA ALA A 382 -17.04 -2.44 -1.94
C ALA A 382 -17.78 -2.82 -3.24
N GLY A 383 -18.91 -2.17 -3.47
CA GLY A 383 -19.59 -2.12 -4.77
C GLY A 383 -19.80 -0.66 -5.19
N ILE A 384 -19.75 -0.37 -6.49
CA ILE A 384 -20.07 0.98 -6.99
C ILE A 384 -21.59 1.06 -7.17
N THR A 385 -22.27 1.73 -6.24
CA THR A 385 -23.74 1.76 -6.15
C THR A 385 -24.47 2.24 -7.40
N GLN A 386 -23.80 3.02 -8.25
CA GLN A 386 -24.34 3.54 -9.51
C GLN A 386 -24.36 2.49 -10.64
N PHE A 387 -23.60 1.40 -10.51
CA PHE A 387 -23.49 0.35 -11.52
C PHE A 387 -23.83 -1.03 -10.93
N GLN A 388 -24.68 -1.78 -11.62
CA GLN A 388 -25.00 -3.15 -11.22
C GLN A 388 -23.86 -4.09 -11.66
N GLY A 389 -23.53 -5.07 -10.82
CA GLY A 389 -22.50 -6.08 -11.13
C GLY A 389 -21.06 -5.55 -11.11
N LEU A 390 -20.80 -4.39 -10.50
CA LEU A 390 -19.47 -3.82 -10.37
C LEU A 390 -19.03 -3.82 -8.90
N ASN A 391 -18.55 -4.97 -8.46
CA ASN A 391 -18.17 -5.24 -7.07
C ASN A 391 -16.70 -5.65 -6.96
N PHE A 392 -16.13 -5.50 -5.77
CA PHE A 392 -14.70 -5.67 -5.54
C PHE A 392 -14.41 -6.45 -4.27
N ALA A 393 -13.32 -7.21 -4.31
CA ALA A 393 -12.82 -7.97 -3.17
C ALA A 393 -11.30 -7.82 -3.02
N VAL A 394 -10.83 -7.69 -1.79
CA VAL A 394 -9.40 -7.74 -1.45
C VAL A 394 -8.90 -9.18 -1.61
N PRO A 395 -7.88 -9.45 -2.44
CA PRO A 395 -7.33 -10.80 -2.62
C PRO A 395 -6.97 -11.50 -1.30
N ALA A 396 -7.27 -12.80 -1.21
CA ALA A 396 -6.93 -13.62 -0.04
C ALA A 396 -5.42 -13.70 0.21
N GLU A 397 -4.61 -13.70 -0.85
CA GLU A 397 -3.15 -13.64 -0.72
C GLU A 397 -2.68 -12.37 -0.02
N ARG A 398 -3.28 -11.22 -0.35
CA ARG A 398 -2.99 -9.94 0.30
C ARG A 398 -3.43 -9.93 1.77
N LEU A 399 -4.62 -10.49 2.05
CA LEU A 399 -5.07 -10.72 3.42
C LEU A 399 -4.02 -11.54 4.20
N ALA A 400 -3.58 -12.67 3.65
CA ALA A 400 -2.59 -13.55 4.29
C ALA A 400 -1.27 -12.81 4.58
N ALA A 401 -0.81 -11.98 3.65
CA ALA A 401 0.39 -11.17 3.83
C ALA A 401 0.22 -10.08 4.91
N ALA A 402 -0.99 -9.54 5.08
CA ALA A 402 -1.28 -8.41 5.97
C ALA A 402 -1.54 -8.88 7.41
N LEU A 403 -2.09 -10.07 7.54
CA LEU A 403 -2.59 -10.63 8.78
C LEU A 403 -1.53 -10.73 9.90
N PRO A 404 -0.26 -11.12 9.64
CA PRO A 404 0.78 -11.11 10.67
C PRO A 404 0.99 -9.74 11.30
N ALA A 405 0.79 -8.65 10.56
CA ALA A 405 0.89 -7.30 11.10
C ALA A 405 -0.31 -6.94 11.97
N MET A 406 -1.53 -7.28 11.53
CA MET A 406 -2.75 -7.02 12.30
C MET A 406 -2.82 -7.86 13.58
N LEU A 407 -2.29 -9.09 13.59
CA LEU A 407 -2.27 -9.97 14.76
C LEU A 407 -1.35 -9.46 15.88
N ARG A 408 -0.35 -8.62 15.58
CA ARG A 408 0.45 -7.93 16.62
C ARG A 408 -0.34 -6.86 17.37
N GLY A 409 -1.51 -6.49 16.84
CA GLY A 409 -2.44 -5.56 17.44
C GLY A 409 -2.24 -4.11 17.03
N GLY A 410 -3.29 -3.32 17.22
CA GLY A 410 -3.31 -1.90 16.90
C GLY A 410 -3.33 -1.58 15.41
N LYS A 411 -2.97 -0.35 15.07
CA LYS A 411 -2.89 0.12 13.69
C LYS A 411 -1.65 -0.46 13.02
N VAL A 412 -1.82 -1.06 11.84
CA VAL A 412 -0.70 -1.46 10.99
C VAL A 412 -0.03 -0.22 10.42
N GLU A 413 1.25 -0.05 10.72
CA GLU A 413 2.12 0.94 10.09
C GLU A 413 2.80 0.33 8.87
N ARG A 414 2.49 0.87 7.69
CA ARG A 414 3.08 0.41 6.42
C ARG A 414 4.35 1.20 6.11
N PRO A 415 5.42 0.55 5.62
CA PRO A 415 6.60 1.25 5.14
C PRO A 415 6.27 2.10 3.91
N TRP A 416 6.98 3.22 3.77
CA TRP A 416 6.84 4.17 2.68
C TRP A 416 8.20 4.74 2.28
N LEU A 417 8.47 4.87 0.99
CA LEU A 417 9.72 5.45 0.48
C LEU A 417 9.59 6.94 0.17
N GLY A 418 8.36 7.42 -0.04
CA GLY A 418 8.11 8.81 -0.41
C GLY A 418 7.98 9.02 -1.91
N LEU A 419 7.61 7.97 -2.67
CA LEU A 419 7.53 8.02 -4.12
C LEU A 419 6.08 7.95 -4.60
N VAL A 420 5.81 8.56 -5.75
CA VAL A 420 4.61 8.32 -6.56
C VAL A 420 5.07 7.84 -7.92
N LEU A 421 4.49 6.75 -8.37
CA LEU A 421 4.91 6.06 -9.59
C LEU A 421 3.88 6.20 -10.71
N SER A 422 4.31 5.93 -11.94
CA SER A 422 3.41 5.62 -13.06
C SER A 422 3.82 4.32 -13.72
N GLU A 423 2.83 3.54 -14.14
CA GLU A 423 3.09 2.38 -15.00
C GLU A 423 3.54 2.87 -16.38
N GLU A 424 4.72 2.41 -16.80
CA GLU A 424 5.24 2.61 -18.15
C GLU A 424 5.41 1.27 -18.86
N ARG A 425 5.90 1.27 -20.10
CA ARG A 425 6.02 0.03 -20.89
C ARG A 425 6.87 -1.03 -20.19
N ASP A 426 8.05 -0.65 -19.70
CA ASP A 426 9.06 -1.58 -19.21
C ASP A 426 9.10 -1.61 -17.68
N ASN A 427 9.30 -0.46 -17.05
CA ASN A 427 9.46 -0.32 -15.60
C ASN A 427 8.66 0.89 -15.05
N PRO A 428 8.18 0.85 -13.79
CA PRO A 428 7.51 1.99 -13.18
C PRO A 428 8.40 3.24 -13.17
N ALA A 429 7.88 4.37 -13.65
CA ALA A 429 8.57 5.65 -13.60
C ALA A 429 8.28 6.36 -12.28
N ILE A 430 9.29 7.04 -11.74
CA ILE A 430 9.16 7.91 -10.58
C ILE A 430 8.59 9.25 -11.07
N VAL A 431 7.32 9.50 -10.80
CA VAL A 431 6.63 10.73 -11.23
C VAL A 431 6.87 11.87 -10.25
N TYR A 432 6.98 11.54 -8.97
CA TYR A 432 7.11 12.53 -7.90
C TYR A 432 7.84 11.95 -6.70
N VAL A 433 8.69 12.79 -6.09
CA VAL A 433 9.37 12.51 -4.83
C VAL A 433 8.84 13.48 -3.77
N ALA A 434 8.15 12.93 -2.77
CA ALA A 434 7.54 13.71 -1.70
C ALA A 434 8.61 14.32 -0.77
N PRO A 435 8.46 15.58 -0.33
CA PRO A 435 9.46 16.25 0.50
C PRO A 435 9.50 15.67 1.91
N GLN A 436 10.66 15.76 2.56
CA GLN A 436 10.91 15.23 3.91
C GLN A 436 10.63 13.72 4.01
N THR A 437 10.99 13.00 2.96
CA THR A 437 10.94 11.55 2.87
C THR A 437 12.32 10.96 2.59
N PRO A 438 12.51 9.66 2.84
CA PRO A 438 13.77 8.98 2.56
C PRO A 438 14.27 9.15 1.12
N ALA A 439 13.35 9.11 0.15
CA ALA A 439 13.67 9.33 -1.26
C ALA A 439 14.12 10.77 -1.54
N SER A 440 13.47 11.78 -0.93
CA SER A 440 13.87 13.18 -1.10
C SER A 440 15.24 13.47 -0.50
N GLU A 441 15.54 12.90 0.66
CA GLU A 441 16.82 13.04 1.36
C GLU A 441 17.96 12.38 0.56
N GLN A 442 17.70 11.25 -0.09
CA GLN A 442 18.61 10.60 -1.04
C GLN A 442 18.70 11.28 -2.41
N ARG A 443 17.91 12.34 -2.64
CA ARG A 443 17.82 13.05 -3.93
C ARG A 443 17.52 12.10 -5.09
N VAL A 444 16.57 11.19 -4.88
CA VAL A 444 16.08 10.29 -5.94
C VAL A 444 15.58 11.12 -7.11
N VAL A 445 15.95 10.71 -8.32
CA VAL A 445 15.71 11.49 -9.54
C VAL A 445 14.34 11.19 -10.13
N GLU A 446 13.47 12.20 -10.16
CA GLU A 446 12.17 12.16 -10.85
C GLU A 446 12.35 11.95 -12.37
N GLY A 447 11.44 11.19 -12.98
CA GLY A 447 11.44 10.84 -14.41
C GLY A 447 12.28 9.60 -14.77
N THR A 448 13.03 9.03 -13.81
CA THR A 448 13.72 7.75 -13.99
C THR A 448 12.78 6.58 -13.72
N THR A 449 13.16 5.37 -14.15
CA THR A 449 12.39 4.15 -13.88
C THR A 449 13.08 3.25 -12.86
N ILE A 450 12.30 2.57 -12.03
CA ILE A 450 12.80 1.64 -11.01
C ILE A 450 13.13 0.31 -11.69
N THR A 451 14.36 -0.18 -11.54
CA THR A 451 14.79 -1.47 -12.09
C THR A 451 14.83 -2.55 -11.01
N ARG A 452 15.20 -2.20 -9.78
CA ARG A 452 15.27 -3.13 -8.64
C ARG A 452 14.86 -2.46 -7.33
N LEU A 453 14.25 -3.23 -6.44
CA LEU A 453 13.92 -2.82 -5.07
C LEU A 453 14.30 -3.94 -4.10
N GLY A 454 15.06 -3.61 -3.06
CA GLY A 454 15.51 -4.57 -2.05
C GLY A 454 16.30 -5.75 -2.63
N GLY A 455 17.04 -5.52 -3.73
CA GLY A 455 17.78 -6.54 -4.44
C GLY A 455 16.94 -7.46 -5.34
N GLN A 456 15.65 -7.20 -5.50
CA GLN A 456 14.79 -7.94 -6.43
C GLN A 456 14.49 -7.11 -7.67
N GLU A 457 14.53 -7.74 -8.85
CA GLU A 457 14.17 -7.08 -10.11
C GLU A 457 12.67 -6.81 -10.17
N VAL A 458 12.30 -5.71 -10.83
CA VAL A 458 10.90 -5.45 -11.16
C VAL A 458 10.38 -6.58 -12.08
N PRO A 459 9.32 -7.31 -11.68
CA PRO A 459 8.77 -8.38 -12.50
C PRO A 459 8.36 -7.87 -13.89
N GLN A 460 8.65 -8.66 -14.92
CA GLN A 460 8.30 -8.33 -16.32
C GLN A 460 7.02 -9.09 -16.74
N GLY A 461 6.30 -8.55 -17.73
CA GLY A 461 5.09 -9.17 -18.30
C GLY A 461 3.80 -8.46 -17.91
N SER A 462 2.68 -9.18 -17.93
CA SER A 462 1.32 -8.64 -17.70
C SER A 462 0.97 -8.41 -16.22
N VAL A 463 1.96 -8.23 -15.36
CA VAL A 463 1.78 -7.98 -13.92
C VAL A 463 1.74 -6.48 -13.67
N ASN A 464 0.92 -6.04 -12.72
CA ASN A 464 1.02 -4.66 -12.22
C ASN A 464 2.32 -4.52 -11.41
N ARG A 465 3.27 -3.75 -11.92
CA ARG A 465 4.63 -3.64 -11.38
C ARG A 465 4.69 -2.74 -10.16
N ILE A 466 3.85 -1.71 -10.10
CA ILE A 466 3.74 -0.88 -8.89
C ILE A 466 3.25 -1.73 -7.71
N THR A 467 2.20 -2.52 -7.93
CA THR A 467 1.72 -3.52 -6.97
C THR A 467 2.86 -4.47 -6.55
N ALA A 468 3.60 -5.03 -7.50
CA ALA A 468 4.69 -5.94 -7.18
C ALA A 468 5.76 -5.26 -6.30
N LEU A 469 6.11 -3.99 -6.58
CA LEU A 469 7.02 -3.21 -5.74
C LEU A 469 6.46 -2.97 -4.34
N GLN A 470 5.16 -2.68 -4.21
CA GLN A 470 4.49 -2.55 -2.91
C GLN A 470 4.53 -3.86 -2.12
N ASP A 471 4.35 -4.99 -2.79
CA ASP A 471 4.39 -6.33 -2.18
C ASP A 471 5.78 -6.65 -1.60
N LEU A 472 6.87 -6.15 -2.21
CA LEU A 472 8.24 -6.26 -1.67
C LEU A 472 8.46 -5.47 -0.37
N LEU A 473 7.69 -4.39 -0.16
CA LEU A 473 7.73 -3.62 1.09
C LEU A 473 6.76 -4.18 2.13
N PHE A 474 5.83 -5.04 1.73
CA PHE A 474 4.70 -5.43 2.56
C PHE A 474 5.07 -6.21 3.83
N TYR A 475 6.12 -7.04 3.75
CA TYR A 475 6.68 -7.79 4.88
C TYR A 475 7.78 -7.02 5.64
N ARG A 476 8.08 -5.78 5.20
CA ARG A 476 9.04 -4.89 5.84
C ARG A 476 8.34 -4.01 6.86
N ARG A 477 9.15 -3.37 7.69
CA ARG A 477 8.69 -2.41 8.70
C ARG A 477 9.20 -1.02 8.38
N PRO A 478 8.55 0.04 8.87
CA PRO A 478 9.20 1.34 9.02
C PRO A 478 10.50 1.21 9.83
N GLY A 479 11.52 1.98 9.45
CA GLY A 479 12.85 1.99 10.05
C GLY A 479 13.80 0.92 9.50
N GLU A 480 13.46 0.24 8.40
CA GLU A 480 14.27 -0.81 7.77
C GLU A 480 15.06 -0.26 6.57
N LEU A 481 16.28 -0.77 6.33
CA LEU A 481 17.04 -0.40 5.15
C LEU A 481 16.60 -1.19 3.91
N VAL A 482 16.43 -0.50 2.80
CA VAL A 482 16.10 -1.08 1.49
C VAL A 482 16.87 -0.36 0.38
N THR A 483 17.36 -1.12 -0.59
CA THR A 483 18.03 -0.57 -1.78
C THR A 483 17.02 -0.27 -2.89
N LEU A 484 17.26 0.79 -3.65
CA LEU A 484 16.51 1.14 -4.85
C LEU A 484 17.49 1.38 -6.00
N ASP A 485 17.31 0.68 -7.11
CA ASP A 485 18.10 0.86 -8.33
C ASP A 485 17.23 1.47 -9.43
N THR A 486 17.79 2.44 -10.17
CA THR A 486 17.08 3.16 -11.23
C THR A 486 17.80 3.09 -12.58
N SER A 487 17.06 3.31 -13.66
CA SER A 487 17.52 3.18 -15.05
C SER A 487 18.62 4.14 -15.47
N ASP A 488 18.84 5.22 -14.72
CA ASP A 488 19.93 6.18 -14.90
C ASP A 488 21.23 5.76 -14.18
N GLY A 489 21.28 4.55 -13.63
CA GLY A 489 22.40 4.05 -12.84
C GLY A 489 22.39 4.53 -11.39
N GLY A 490 21.29 5.15 -10.93
CA GLY A 490 21.11 5.48 -9.52
C GLY A 490 21.03 4.22 -8.65
N HIS A 491 21.78 4.24 -7.54
CA HIS A 491 21.73 3.23 -6.49
C HIS A 491 21.54 3.96 -5.15
N TYR A 492 20.40 3.73 -4.50
CA TYR A 492 19.99 4.44 -3.30
C TYR A 492 19.83 3.48 -2.14
N LEU A 493 20.31 3.87 -0.96
CA LEU A 493 20.00 3.20 0.30
C LEU A 493 18.93 4.03 1.03
N LEU A 494 17.73 3.48 1.15
CA LEU A 494 16.58 4.16 1.75
C LEU A 494 16.28 3.53 3.11
N LEU A 495 15.93 4.38 4.09
CA LEU A 495 15.34 3.95 5.35
C LEU A 495 13.83 4.05 5.21
N THR A 496 13.07 2.97 5.31
CA THR A 496 11.61 3.02 5.15
C THR A 496 10.97 3.93 6.20
N ALA A 497 10.09 4.84 5.79
CA ALA A 497 9.32 5.70 6.69
C ALA A 497 7.96 5.06 7.03
N VAL A 498 7.23 5.64 7.99
CA VAL A 498 5.82 5.29 8.22
C VAL A 498 4.97 5.96 7.14
N ARG A 499 4.15 5.19 6.41
CA ARG A 499 3.20 5.73 5.42
C ARG A 499 2.14 6.58 6.13
N PRO A 500 1.97 7.87 5.76
CA PRO A 500 0.82 8.64 6.21
C PRO A 500 -0.50 8.00 5.76
N PRO A 501 -1.62 8.22 6.47
CA PRO A 501 -2.92 7.73 6.04
C PRO A 501 -3.29 8.22 4.62
N VAL A 502 -2.97 9.48 4.31
CA VAL A 502 -3.25 10.13 3.02
C VAL A 502 -1.95 10.81 2.54
N PRO A 503 -1.06 10.09 1.84
CA PRO A 503 0.29 10.58 1.53
C PRO A 503 0.32 11.85 0.68
N LEU A 504 -0.58 12.00 -0.29
CA LEU A 504 -0.56 13.19 -1.17
C LEU A 504 -1.12 14.43 -0.49
N LEU A 505 -1.94 14.28 0.56
CA LEU A 505 -2.33 15.40 1.43
C LEU A 505 -1.11 15.92 2.20
N GLU A 506 -0.32 15.02 2.79
CA GLU A 506 0.90 15.41 3.50
C GLU A 506 1.94 16.05 2.58
N ALA A 507 2.08 15.52 1.35
CA ALA A 507 2.93 16.13 0.33
C ALA A 507 2.41 17.52 -0.08
N ALA A 508 1.10 17.66 -0.34
CA ALA A 508 0.49 18.92 -0.73
C ALA A 508 0.61 20.03 0.31
N LYS A 509 0.68 19.67 1.61
CA LYS A 509 0.94 20.62 2.71
C LYS A 509 2.38 21.17 2.72
N ARG A 510 3.31 20.50 2.03
CA ARG A 510 4.77 20.75 2.10
C ARG A 510 5.39 21.14 0.76
N ASP A 511 4.64 21.06 -0.33
CA ASP A 511 5.13 21.31 -1.69
C ASP A 511 4.26 22.33 -2.43
N THR A 512 4.72 22.76 -3.61
CA THR A 512 4.02 23.74 -4.44
C THR A 512 2.85 23.11 -5.21
N LYS A 513 1.82 23.91 -5.51
CA LYS A 513 0.70 23.47 -6.35
C LYS A 513 1.15 23.03 -7.74
N GLU A 514 2.22 23.63 -8.26
CA GLU A 514 2.83 23.28 -9.53
C GLU A 514 3.45 21.88 -9.51
N ARG A 515 4.15 21.50 -8.44
CA ARG A 515 4.70 20.15 -8.28
C ARG A 515 3.62 19.11 -8.02
N MET A 516 2.57 19.48 -7.27
CA MET A 516 1.41 18.63 -7.04
C MET A 516 0.60 18.33 -8.31
N ALA A 517 0.83 19.06 -9.40
CA ALA A 517 0.21 18.79 -10.70
C ALA A 517 0.51 17.36 -11.22
N ALA A 518 1.73 16.86 -10.96
CA ALA A 518 2.16 15.54 -11.44
C ALA A 518 1.51 14.38 -10.66
N PRO A 519 1.64 14.25 -9.33
CA PRO A 519 1.12 13.10 -8.58
C PRO A 519 -0.41 13.08 -8.44
N LEU A 520 -1.10 14.23 -8.49
CA LEU A 520 -2.56 14.28 -8.34
C LEU A 520 -3.28 14.25 -9.69
N TYR A 521 -2.74 14.91 -10.71
CA TYR A 521 -3.44 15.10 -11.98
C TYR A 521 -2.75 14.45 -13.17
N GLY A 522 -1.52 13.95 -13.01
CA GLY A 522 -0.73 13.38 -14.10
C GLY A 522 -0.15 14.40 -15.08
N LEU A 523 -0.05 15.67 -14.66
CA LEU A 523 0.56 16.75 -15.44
C LEU A 523 2.01 16.94 -15.05
N ILE A 524 2.94 16.43 -15.86
CA ILE A 524 4.37 16.72 -15.70
C ILE A 524 4.67 18.00 -16.47
N LEU A 525 5.10 19.04 -15.76
CA LEU A 525 5.24 20.38 -16.31
C LEU A 525 6.71 20.75 -16.56
N SER A 526 6.93 21.62 -17.54
CA SER A 526 8.16 22.38 -17.73
C SER A 526 7.86 23.88 -17.67
N PRO A 527 8.81 24.72 -17.23
CA PRO A 527 8.62 26.16 -17.20
C PRO A 527 8.48 26.71 -18.63
N SER A 528 7.63 27.73 -18.79
CA SER A 528 7.42 28.46 -20.04
C SER A 528 7.53 29.96 -19.81
N PHE A 529 7.57 30.73 -20.90
CA PHE A 529 7.62 32.18 -20.82
C PHE A 529 6.28 32.74 -20.32
N GLY A 530 6.31 33.35 -19.13
CA GLY A 530 5.17 34.00 -18.49
C GLY A 530 5.58 35.27 -17.75
N GLY A 531 4.62 35.94 -17.10
CA GLY A 531 4.90 37.08 -16.23
C GLY A 531 5.23 36.64 -14.79
N PRO A 532 5.85 37.49 -13.96
CA PRO A 532 6.13 37.16 -12.55
C PRO A 532 4.88 36.84 -11.72
N LEU A 533 3.75 37.48 -12.06
CA LEU A 533 2.45 37.31 -11.40
C LEU A 533 1.57 36.22 -12.04
N ASP A 534 1.90 35.79 -13.26
CA ASP A 534 1.19 34.75 -13.99
C ASP A 534 2.22 33.84 -14.69
N PRO A 535 2.87 32.94 -13.93
CA PRO A 535 3.81 32.01 -14.50
C PRO A 535 3.09 31.00 -15.40
N GLN A 536 3.74 30.70 -16.51
CA GLN A 536 3.23 29.82 -17.54
C GLN A 536 4.05 28.54 -17.59
N TYR A 537 3.40 27.45 -17.95
CA TYR A 537 3.97 26.11 -18.00
C TYR A 537 3.60 25.44 -19.32
N LEU A 538 4.48 24.55 -19.78
CA LEU A 538 4.17 23.60 -20.85
C LEU A 538 3.97 22.22 -20.24
N VAL A 539 2.99 21.48 -20.75
CA VAL A 539 2.83 20.06 -20.44
C VAL A 539 3.96 19.29 -21.10
N LYS A 540 4.94 18.85 -20.31
CA LYS A 540 6.07 18.05 -20.78
C LYS A 540 5.63 16.60 -21.07
N LYS A 541 4.81 16.02 -20.20
CA LYS A 541 4.25 14.68 -20.33
C LYS A 541 2.90 14.59 -19.61
N VAL A 542 1.98 13.81 -20.17
CA VAL A 542 0.74 13.40 -19.51
C VAL A 542 0.88 11.95 -19.07
N VAL A 543 0.66 11.66 -17.79
CA VAL A 543 0.64 10.30 -17.26
C VAL A 543 -0.61 9.58 -17.79
N ARG A 544 -0.44 8.40 -18.38
CA ARG A 544 -1.58 7.65 -18.96
C ARG A 544 -2.57 7.21 -17.88
N GLY A 545 -3.85 7.29 -18.19
CA GLY A 545 -4.95 6.94 -17.27
C GLY A 545 -5.07 7.89 -16.07
N SER A 546 -4.40 9.03 -16.10
CA SER A 546 -4.55 10.08 -15.08
C SER A 546 -5.74 11.00 -15.38
N VAL A 547 -6.10 11.84 -14.40
CA VAL A 547 -7.13 12.87 -14.55
C VAL A 547 -6.86 13.77 -15.78
N ALA A 548 -5.60 14.11 -16.06
CA ALA A 548 -5.25 14.91 -17.22
C ALA A 548 -5.38 14.16 -18.55
N ASP A 549 -5.09 12.86 -18.57
CA ASP A 549 -5.29 12.03 -19.78
C ASP A 549 -6.79 11.95 -20.11
N GLU A 550 -7.62 11.69 -19.10
CA GLU A 550 -9.09 11.64 -19.23
C GLU A 550 -9.68 13.01 -19.63
N ALA A 551 -9.12 14.10 -19.12
CA ALA A 551 -9.51 15.47 -19.50
C ALA A 551 -8.95 15.91 -20.87
N GLY A 552 -8.24 15.03 -21.58
CA GLY A 552 -7.75 15.22 -22.95
C GLY A 552 -6.61 16.24 -23.06
N PHE A 553 -5.75 16.33 -22.05
CA PHE A 553 -4.50 17.10 -22.16
C PHE A 553 -3.54 16.44 -23.12
N SER A 554 -2.62 17.22 -23.68
CA SER A 554 -1.59 16.74 -24.58
C SER A 554 -0.26 17.41 -24.29
N GLU A 555 0.83 16.73 -24.66
CA GLU A 555 2.16 17.32 -24.61
C GLU A 555 2.22 18.63 -25.42
N ASN A 556 2.91 19.62 -24.85
CA ASN A 556 3.03 20.99 -25.32
C ASN A 556 1.78 21.86 -25.20
N ASP A 557 0.71 21.41 -24.54
CA ASP A 557 -0.34 22.33 -24.10
C ASP A 557 0.26 23.37 -23.13
N SER A 558 -0.09 24.65 -23.31
CA SER A 558 0.36 25.74 -22.44
C SER A 558 -0.70 25.99 -21.38
N LEU A 559 -0.30 26.13 -20.13
CA LEU A 559 -1.22 26.42 -19.03
C LEU A 559 -0.62 27.33 -17.96
N SER A 560 -1.48 28.04 -17.24
CA SER A 560 -1.17 28.64 -15.94
C SER A 560 -2.05 28.06 -14.84
N ILE A 561 -1.53 28.08 -13.61
CA ILE A 561 -2.22 27.54 -12.43
C ILE A 561 -2.69 28.71 -11.57
N GLY A 562 -3.99 28.97 -11.60
CA GLY A 562 -4.64 30.05 -10.85
C GLY A 562 -4.84 29.70 -9.38
N GLY A 563 -5.29 28.47 -9.08
CA GLY A 563 -5.70 28.09 -7.73
C GLY A 563 -5.47 26.61 -7.42
N PHE A 564 -5.32 26.31 -6.13
CA PHE A 564 -5.23 24.95 -5.62
C PHE A 564 -5.94 24.89 -4.27
N ARG A 565 -6.93 24.01 -4.13
CA ARG A 565 -7.75 23.88 -2.92
C ARG A 565 -7.77 22.43 -2.47
N LEU A 566 -7.47 22.21 -1.20
CA LEU A 566 -7.57 20.92 -0.52
C LEU A 566 -8.92 20.84 0.21
N ASP A 567 -9.65 19.77 -0.04
CA ASP A 567 -10.89 19.42 0.65
C ASP A 567 -10.61 18.14 1.45
N GLU A 568 -10.05 18.31 2.66
CA GLU A 568 -9.57 17.20 3.50
C GLU A 568 -10.71 16.28 3.93
N ASP A 569 -11.91 16.83 4.16
CA ASP A 569 -13.09 16.08 4.61
C ASP A 569 -13.58 15.10 3.54
N ASN A 570 -13.50 15.50 2.27
CA ASN A 570 -13.89 14.67 1.14
C ASN A 570 -12.71 13.93 0.50
N GLY A 571 -11.47 14.20 0.93
CA GLY A 571 -10.26 13.62 0.36
C GLY A 571 -10.01 14.05 -1.09
N VAL A 572 -10.39 15.27 -1.48
CA VAL A 572 -10.28 15.76 -2.86
C VAL A 572 -9.39 17.02 -2.95
N ALA A 573 -8.57 17.10 -3.98
CA ALA A 573 -7.84 18.31 -4.37
C ALA A 573 -8.43 18.90 -5.65
N TYR A 574 -8.58 20.22 -5.69
CA TYR A 574 -9.03 20.97 -6.87
C TYR A 574 -7.90 21.85 -7.40
N LEU A 575 -7.59 21.71 -8.69
CA LEU A 575 -6.63 22.55 -9.40
C LEU A 575 -7.36 23.42 -10.41
N ASP A 576 -7.28 24.74 -10.22
CA ASP A 576 -7.84 25.73 -11.14
C ASP A 576 -6.76 26.16 -12.13
N ILE A 577 -6.99 25.88 -13.40
CA ILE A 577 -6.04 26.13 -14.48
C ILE A 577 -6.69 26.89 -15.63
N THR A 578 -5.88 27.69 -16.32
CA THR A 578 -6.21 28.23 -17.64
C THR A 578 -5.28 27.58 -18.66
N VAL A 579 -5.84 26.89 -19.64
CA VAL A 579 -5.09 26.12 -20.64
C VAL A 579 -5.41 26.59 -22.05
N LYS A 580 -4.40 26.65 -22.90
CA LYS A 580 -4.53 26.82 -24.36
C LYS A 580 -4.33 25.46 -25.02
N LYS A 581 -5.43 24.77 -25.31
CA LYS A 581 -5.41 23.41 -25.87
C LYS A 581 -5.07 23.45 -27.35
N ARG A 582 -3.95 22.84 -27.75
CA ARG A 582 -3.53 22.81 -29.15
C ARG A 582 -4.51 22.03 -30.03
N ARG A 583 -5.07 20.93 -29.52
CA ARG A 583 -6.05 20.10 -30.22
C ARG A 583 -7.42 20.76 -30.42
N MET A 584 -7.69 21.86 -29.71
CA MET A 584 -8.91 22.67 -29.87
C MET A 584 -8.62 24.03 -30.54
N GLY A 585 -7.57 24.10 -31.37
CA GLY A 585 -7.25 25.33 -32.12
C GLY A 585 -6.75 26.48 -31.24
N TYR A 586 -6.07 26.18 -30.12
CA TYR A 586 -5.54 27.17 -29.17
C TYR A 586 -6.60 28.00 -28.44
N LEU A 587 -7.83 27.51 -28.36
CA LEU A 587 -8.85 28.09 -27.50
C LEU A 587 -8.37 28.07 -26.05
N GLU A 588 -8.42 29.24 -25.42
CA GLU A 588 -8.13 29.42 -24.01
C GLU A 588 -9.36 29.00 -23.21
N THR A 589 -9.17 28.12 -22.24
CA THR A 589 -10.24 27.58 -21.40
C THR A 589 -9.78 27.55 -19.96
N SER A 590 -10.56 28.15 -19.08
CA SER A 590 -10.41 27.96 -17.64
C SER A 590 -11.21 26.75 -17.20
N MET A 591 -10.60 25.88 -16.40
CA MET A 591 -11.24 24.68 -15.88
C MET A 591 -10.72 24.34 -14.48
N ARG A 592 -11.52 23.55 -13.75
CA ARG A 592 -11.18 22.99 -12.45
C ARG A 592 -11.04 21.48 -12.59
N LEU A 593 -9.88 20.95 -12.25
CA LEU A 593 -9.62 19.51 -12.21
C LEU A 593 -9.76 19.01 -10.76
N PRO A 594 -10.64 18.03 -10.48
CA PRO A 594 -10.66 17.32 -9.20
C PRO A 594 -9.73 16.09 -9.24
N ALA A 595 -9.07 15.78 -8.14
CA ALA A 595 -8.30 14.55 -7.95
C ALA A 595 -8.42 14.04 -6.50
N LEU A 596 -8.33 12.72 -6.30
CA LEU A 596 -8.29 12.14 -4.96
C LEU A 596 -6.93 12.43 -4.29
N LEU A 597 -6.95 12.68 -2.99
CA LEU A 597 -5.76 12.95 -2.16
C LEU A 597 -5.02 11.68 -1.71
N ASP A 598 -5.56 10.51 -2.02
CA ASP A 598 -4.88 9.23 -1.87
C ASP A 598 -4.76 8.57 -3.23
N SER A 599 -3.69 7.80 -3.42
CA SER A 599 -3.39 7.17 -4.69
C SER A 599 -2.79 5.78 -4.48
N PRO A 600 -3.22 4.77 -5.27
CA PRO A 600 -2.61 3.46 -5.28
C PRO A 600 -1.18 3.47 -5.81
N ASP A 601 -0.70 4.59 -6.37
CA ASP A 601 0.61 4.76 -6.99
C ASP A 601 1.73 5.12 -6.03
N THR A 602 1.45 5.21 -4.73
CA THR A 602 2.46 5.55 -3.73
C THR A 602 3.35 4.35 -3.39
N LEU A 603 4.66 4.57 -3.25
CA LEU A 603 5.64 3.58 -2.78
C LEU A 603 6.45 4.10 -1.59
#